data_AF-A0ABD2G2E8-F1
#
_entry.id   AF-A0ABD2G2E8-F1
#
_cell.length_a   1.000
_cell.length_b   1.000
_cell.length_c   1.000
_cell.angle_alpha   90.00
_cell.angle_beta   90.00
_cell.angle_gamma   90.00
#
_symmetry.space_group_name_H-M   'P 1'
#
loop_
_entity.id
_entity.type
_entity.pdbx_description
1 polymer ?
#
loop_
_entity_poly.entity_id
_entity_poly.type
_entity_poly.pdbx_seq_one_letter_code
_entity_poly.pdbx_strand_id
1 'polypeptide(L)' 'MSRNFLKLNSSKTEALLIGSKSTLTKSQNTPAPNIIIDGFPIPFAAQVKSLGVILDGSLSFAPHVKNITRTANSKFTLV' A
#
# COMPACT_ATOMS: atom_id res chain seq x y z
N MET A 1 8.59 -23.48 10.11
CA MET A 1 8.92 -24.02 8.77
C MET A 1 7.88 -23.47 7.79
N SER A 2 8.26 -22.59 6.84
CA SER A 2 7.32 -22.12 5.81
C SER A 2 7.00 -23.27 4.86
N ARG A 3 5.72 -23.54 4.60
CA ARG A 3 5.24 -24.71 3.83
C ARG A 3 5.79 -24.80 2.39
N ASN A 4 6.39 -23.71 1.88
CA ASN A 4 6.91 -23.58 0.51
C ASN A 4 8.37 -23.07 0.43
N PHE A 5 9.15 -23.15 1.51
CA PHE A 5 10.53 -22.60 1.57
C PHE A 5 10.67 -21.11 1.22
N LEU A 6 9.57 -20.36 1.20
CA LEU A 6 9.57 -18.93 0.95
C LEU A 6 9.90 -18.17 2.23
N LYS A 7 10.85 -17.23 2.12
CA LYS A 7 11.19 -16.28 3.17
C LYS A 7 10.72 -14.88 2.77
N LEU A 8 10.15 -14.15 3.73
CA LEU A 8 9.82 -12.73 3.55
C LEU A 8 11.12 -11.93 3.36
N ASN A 9 11.11 -10.99 2.41
CA ASN A 9 12.19 -10.03 2.29
C ASN A 9 11.89 -8.80 3.16
N SER A 10 12.21 -8.91 4.45
CA SER A 10 11.83 -7.89 5.45
C SER A 10 12.39 -6.50 5.13
N SER A 11 13.58 -6.40 4.52
CA SER A 11 14.17 -5.10 4.13
C SER A 11 13.49 -4.43 2.93
N LYS A 12 12.68 -5.17 2.17
CA LYS A 12 11.89 -4.66 1.03
C LYS A 12 10.38 -4.68 1.29
N THR A 13 9.96 -5.08 2.49
CA THR A 13 8.55 -5.20 2.84
C THR A 13 8.04 -3.85 3.36
N GLU A 14 6.83 -3.48 2.95
CA GLU A 14 6.08 -2.34 3.45
C GLU A 14 4.71 -2.79 3.92
N ALA A 15 4.08 -2.04 4.82
CA ALA A 15 2.76 -2.32 5.35
C ALA A 15 1.73 -1.28 4.88
N LEU A 16 0.52 -1.71 4.55
CA LEU A 16 -0.62 -0.82 4.34
C LEU A 16 -1.63 -1.04 5.47
N LEU A 17 -1.95 0.03 6.20
CA LEU A 17 -3.04 -0.01 7.17
C LEU A 17 -4.38 0.15 6.45
N ILE A 18 -5.27 -0.84 6.60
CA ILE A 18 -6.58 -0.87 5.95
C ILE A 18 -7.69 -0.70 6.98
N GLY A 19 -8.66 0.17 6.69
CA GLY A 19 -9.82 0.36 7.56
C GLY A 19 -10.82 1.37 6.99
N SER A 20 -11.92 1.57 7.72
CA SER A 20 -12.85 2.65 7.41
C SER A 20 -12.15 4.00 7.54
N LYS A 21 -12.61 5.03 6.80
CA LYS A 21 -12.05 6.39 6.91
C LYS A 21 -12.02 6.88 8.36
N SER A 22 -13.11 6.63 9.12
CA SER A 22 -13.18 7.00 10.54
C SER A 22 -12.11 6.32 11.39
N THR A 23 -11.86 5.03 11.16
CA THR A 23 -10.84 4.25 11.89
C THR A 23 -9.43 4.72 11.52
N LEU A 24 -9.18 5.00 10.25
CA LEU A 24 -7.89 5.50 9.78
C LEU A 24 -7.58 6.89 10.33
N THR A 25 -8.57 7.79 10.38
CA THR A 25 -8.39 9.12 11.00
C THR A 25 -8.06 9.02 12.47
N LYS A 26 -8.69 8.09 13.21
CA LYS A 26 -8.33 7.82 14.61
C LYS A 26 -6.89 7.32 14.74
N SER A 27 -6.46 6.44 13.84
CA SER A 27 -5.08 5.94 13.81
C SER A 27 -4.03 7.01 13.48
N GLN A 28 -4.40 8.12 12.84
CA GLN A 28 -3.47 9.25 12.66
C GLN A 28 -3.18 9.95 13.99
N ASN A 29 -4.16 9.99 14.89
CA ASN A 29 -4.01 10.59 16.22
C ASN A 29 -3.35 9.63 17.22
N THR A 30 -3.52 8.32 17.02
CA THR A 30 -2.86 7.26 17.80
C THR A 30 -2.11 6.33 16.85
N PRO A 31 -0.83 6.62 16.55
CA PRO A 31 -0.06 5.83 15.60
C PRO A 31 0.00 4.35 15.99
N ALA A 32 -0.15 3.47 15.01
CA ALA A 32 0.07 2.05 15.23
C ALA A 32 1.52 1.80 15.66
N PRO A 33 1.79 0.83 16.56
CA PRO A 33 3.14 0.48 16.96
C PRO A 33 3.95 0.01 15.75
N ASN A 34 5.26 0.29 15.78
CA ASN A 34 6.18 -0.14 14.72
C ASN A 34 6.16 -1.66 14.58
N ILE A 35 5.95 -2.14 13.36
CA ILE A 35 6.05 -3.57 13.04
C ILE A 35 7.53 -3.88 12.81
N ILE A 36 8.08 -4.83 13.57
CA ILE A 36 9.47 -5.30 13.40
C ILE A 36 9.43 -6.75 12.95
N ILE A 37 10.05 -7.05 11.81
CA ILE A 37 10.16 -8.41 11.27
C ILE A 37 11.62 -8.68 10.92
N ASP A 38 12.19 -9.77 11.43
CA ASP A 38 13.61 -10.13 11.27
C ASP A 38 14.58 -8.98 11.66
N GLY A 39 14.21 -8.17 12.65
CA GLY A 39 15.01 -7.02 13.08
C GLY A 39 14.91 -5.78 12.18
N PHE A 40 14.13 -5.84 11.09
CA PHE A 40 13.86 -4.69 10.22
C PHE A 40 12.54 -4.01 10.60
N PRO A 41 12.52 -2.68 10.78
CA PRO A 41 11.28 -1.94 10.93
C PRO A 41 10.56 -1.88 9.58
N ILE A 42 9.29 -2.27 9.57
CA ILE A 42 8.44 -2.25 8.38
C ILE A 42 7.67 -0.92 8.35
N PRO A 43 7.93 -0.03 7.37
CA PRO A 43 7.25 1.24 7.29
C PRO A 43 5.79 1.07 6.83
N PHE A 44 4.91 1.93 7.34
CA PHE A 44 3.55 2.05 6.82
C PHE A 44 3.51 3.00 5.63
N ALA A 45 2.98 2.51 4.51
CA ALA A 45 2.72 3.29 3.30
C ALA A 45 1.26 3.72 3.25
N ALA A 46 1.00 4.91 2.71
CA ALA A 46 -0.36 5.40 2.47
C ALA A 46 -1.03 4.71 1.27
N GLN A 47 -0.21 4.29 0.29
CA GLN A 47 -0.62 3.55 -0.89
C GLN A 47 0.45 2.52 -1.23
N VAL A 48 0.03 1.32 -1.65
CA VAL A 48 0.94 0.25 -2.10
C VAL A 48 0.54 -0.21 -3.49
N LYS A 49 1.49 -0.76 -4.25
CA LYS A 49 1.21 -1.36 -5.56
C LYS A 49 1.32 -2.88 -5.47
N SER A 50 0.19 -3.57 -5.59
CA SER A 50 0.13 -5.03 -5.63
C SER A 50 -0.16 -5.48 -7.06
N LEU A 51 0.79 -6.16 -7.69
CA LEU A 51 0.67 -6.71 -9.06
C LEU A 51 0.15 -5.68 -10.10
N GLY A 52 0.51 -4.41 -9.95
CA GLY A 52 0.09 -3.32 -10.85
C GLY A 52 -1.15 -2.53 -10.39
N VAL A 53 -1.88 -3.03 -9.39
CA VAL A 53 -3.03 -2.33 -8.80
C VAL A 53 -2.58 -1.43 -7.66
N ILE A 54 -3.04 -0.17 -7.64
CA ILE A 54 -2.73 0.77 -6.55
C ILE A 54 -3.83 0.66 -5.50
N LEU A 55 -3.43 0.34 -4.27
CA LEU A 55 -4.33 0.19 -3.13
C LEU A 55 -4.05 1.31 -2.13
N ASP A 56 -5.11 1.93 -1.62
CA ASP A 56 -5.07 2.89 -0.51
C ASP A 56 -5.70 2.30 0.74
N GLY A 57 -5.44 2.90 1.90
CA GLY A 57 -5.91 2.37 3.19
C GLY A 57 -7.44 2.24 3.30
N SER A 58 -8.22 3.00 2.53
CA SER A 58 -9.68 2.88 2.51
C SER A 58 -10.22 1.94 1.44
N LEU A 59 -9.33 1.29 0.66
CA LEU A 59 -9.65 0.48 -0.51
C LEU A 59 -10.60 1.19 -1.48
N SER A 60 -10.43 2.50 -1.66
CA SER A 60 -11.26 3.32 -2.54
C SER A 60 -10.96 3.09 -4.02
N PHE A 61 -9.75 2.63 -4.34
CA PHE A 61 -9.19 2.56 -5.70
C PHE A 61 -9.15 3.90 -6.44
N ALA A 62 -9.50 5.01 -5.80
CA ALA A 62 -9.49 6.33 -6.43
C ALA A 62 -8.10 6.72 -6.97
N PRO A 63 -6.98 6.44 -6.25
CA PRO A 63 -5.65 6.69 -6.81
C PRO A 63 -5.33 5.81 -8.03
N HIS A 64 -5.81 4.55 -8.02
CA HIS A 64 -5.64 3.64 -9.16
C HIS A 64 -6.40 4.14 -10.38
N VAL A 65 -7.69 4.45 -10.24
CA VAL A 65 -8.52 4.97 -11.34
C VAL A 65 -7.91 6.26 -11.88
N LYS A 66 -7.54 7.21 -11.02
CA LYS A 66 -6.88 8.46 -11.44
C LYS A 66 -5.60 8.18 -12.22
N ASN A 67 -4.78 7.22 -11.79
CA ASN A 67 -3.56 6.84 -12.48
C ASN A 67 -3.85 6.26 -13.87
N ILE A 68 -4.80 5.33 -13.98
CA ILE A 68 -5.17 4.71 -15.26
C ILE A 68 -5.78 5.74 -16.22
N THR A 69 -6.72 6.57 -15.77
CA THR A 69 -7.34 7.61 -16.59
C THR A 69 -6.31 8.60 -17.11
N ARG A 70 -5.38 9.04 -16.27
CA ARG A 70 -4.27 9.91 -16.69
C ARG A 70 -3.40 9.22 -17.73
N THR A 71 -2.95 8.00 -17.46
CA THR A 71 -2.09 7.26 -18.40
C THR A 71 -2.80 7.00 -19.73
N ALA A 72 -4.10 6.72 -19.72
CA ALA A 72 -4.90 6.58 -20.93
C ALA A 72 -4.98 7.91 -21.70
N ASN A 73 -5.38 9.00 -21.05
CA ASN A 73 -5.50 10.32 -21.69
C ASN A 73 -4.17 10.84 -22.23
N SER A 74 -3.07 10.70 -21.47
CA SER A 74 -1.73 11.09 -21.94
C SER A 74 -1.26 10.30 -23.16
N LYS A 75 -1.79 9.10 -23.40
CA LYS A 75 -1.52 8.33 -24.62
C LYS A 75 -2.32 8.82 -25.84
N PHE A 76 -3.42 9.54 -25.64
CA PHE A 76 -4.22 10.11 -26.74
C PHE A 76 -3.76 11.50 -27.18
N THR A 77 -3.05 12.25 -26.33
CA THR A 77 -2.49 13.58 -26.69
C THR A 77 -1.20 13.51 -27.52
N LEU A 78 -0.72 12.31 -27.85
CA LEU A 78 0.41 12.08 -28.76
C LEU A 78 -0.09 11.53 -30.11
N VAL A 79 -0.97 12.27 -30.78
CA VAL A 79 -1.26 12.14 -32.23
C VAL A 79 -1.47 13.52 -32.80
#